data_AF-A0A3A4UDA2-F1
#
_entry.id   AF-A0A3A4UDA2-F1
#
_cell.length_a   1.000
_cell.length_b   1.000
_cell.length_c   1.000
_cell.angle_alpha   90.00
_cell.angle_beta   90.00
_cell.angle_gamma   90.00
#
_symmetry.space_group_name_H-M   'P 1'
#
loop_
_entity.id
_entity.type
_entity.pdbx_description
1 polymer ?
#
loop_
_entity_poly.entity_id
_entity_poly.type
_entity_poly.pdbx_seq_one_letter_code
_entity_poly.pdbx_strand_id
1 'polypeptide(L)'
;MAEEGQAKAGQCARCHRRLTDPVSIYRGMGPVCWSASQGETFEADLEASDEEWARREAVLRNHGEIDLGCNWEYDQGEDYLPCNIRVSIRFIRPHRTLPEWPNGVYEAYGRLINPRHLAHPTIGECEQAAEVTFAAGTDLRTIYAAAVLAGPRCTAQAAWRRRQLARRFRRAA
;
A
#
# COMPACT_ATOMS: atom_id res chain seq x y z
N MET A 1 18.78 12.54 -14.83
CA MET A 1 18.90 11.49 -13.80
C MET A 1 17.62 10.67 -13.88
N ALA A 2 17.65 9.51 -14.55
CA ALA A 2 16.44 8.68 -14.67
C ALA A 2 16.13 8.05 -13.30
N GLU A 3 14.87 8.07 -12.89
CA GLU A 3 14.36 7.32 -11.73
C GLU A 3 14.54 5.81 -11.98
N GLU A 4 15.75 5.30 -11.76
CA GLU A 4 16.07 3.88 -11.87
C GLU A 4 15.44 3.12 -10.70
N GLY A 5 14.17 2.77 -10.83
CA GLY A 5 13.53 1.92 -9.82
C GLY A 5 12.04 1.70 -9.99
N GLN A 6 11.33 2.63 -10.62
CA GLN A 6 9.89 2.56 -10.76
C GLN A 6 9.48 1.95 -12.11
N ALA A 7 8.42 1.14 -12.10
CA ALA A 7 7.83 0.63 -13.33
C ALA A 7 7.24 1.81 -14.13
N LYS A 8 7.50 1.85 -15.44
CA LYS A 8 6.91 2.88 -16.30
C LYS A 8 5.41 2.64 -16.45
N ALA A 9 4.66 3.69 -16.79
CA ALA A 9 3.25 3.56 -17.15
C ALA A 9 3.06 2.44 -18.20
N GLY A 10 2.13 1.52 -17.92
CA GLY A 10 1.89 0.33 -18.77
C GLY A 10 2.86 -0.83 -18.58
N GLN A 11 3.71 -0.85 -17.54
CA GLN A 11 4.56 -1.98 -17.17
C GLN A 11 4.17 -2.59 -15.82
N CYS A 12 4.43 -3.89 -15.65
CA CYS A 12 4.20 -4.60 -14.40
C CYS A 12 5.17 -4.15 -13.31
N ALA A 13 4.65 -3.74 -12.16
CA ALA A 13 5.45 -3.34 -10.98
C ALA A 13 6.44 -4.42 -10.49
N ARG A 14 6.12 -5.71 -10.68
CA ARG A 14 6.95 -6.83 -10.18
C ARG A 14 8.01 -7.31 -11.18
N CYS A 15 7.69 -7.32 -12.47
CA CYS A 15 8.54 -7.93 -13.51
C CYS A 15 8.91 -7.01 -14.67
N HIS A 16 8.37 -5.79 -14.72
CA HIS A 16 8.60 -4.76 -15.73
C HIS A 16 8.25 -5.17 -17.17
N ARG A 17 7.54 -6.30 -17.36
CA ARG A 17 6.94 -6.65 -18.65
C ARG A 17 5.81 -5.68 -18.99
N ARG A 18 5.62 -5.42 -20.28
CA ARG A 18 4.51 -4.59 -20.79
C ARG A 18 3.17 -5.24 -20.45
N LEU A 19 2.21 -4.43 -20.03
CA LEU A 19 0.84 -4.81 -19.77
C LEU A 19 -0.03 -4.42 -20.96
N THR A 20 -0.96 -5.30 -21.31
CA THR A 20 -1.81 -5.12 -22.50
C THR A 20 -3.29 -5.31 -22.20
N ASP A 21 -3.63 -6.15 -21.21
CA ASP A 21 -5.02 -6.32 -20.79
C ASP A 21 -5.45 -5.21 -19.81
N PRO A 22 -6.71 -4.73 -19.88
CA PRO A 22 -7.17 -3.61 -19.08
C PRO A 22 -7.08 -3.83 -17.56
N VAL A 23 -7.38 -5.04 -17.08
CA VAL A 23 -7.34 -5.38 -15.65
C VAL A 23 -5.92 -5.28 -15.11
N SER A 24 -4.94 -5.83 -15.84
CA SER A 24 -3.54 -5.71 -15.43
C SER A 24 -3.04 -4.29 -15.48
N ILE A 25 -3.44 -3.50 -16.50
CA ILE A 25 -3.10 -2.09 -16.60
C ILE A 25 -3.63 -1.33 -15.38
N TYR A 26 -4.90 -1.54 -15.00
CA TYR A 26 -5.50 -0.96 -13.80
C TYR A 26 -4.74 -1.34 -12.53
N ARG A 27 -4.44 -2.63 -12.35
CA ARG A 27 -3.68 -3.13 -11.19
C ARG A 27 -2.21 -2.68 -11.20
N GLY A 28 -1.67 -2.31 -12.37
CA GLY A 28 -0.24 -2.09 -12.58
C GLY A 28 0.58 -3.39 -12.54
N MET A 29 -0.07 -4.55 -12.69
CA MET A 29 0.53 -5.87 -12.56
C MET A 29 -0.17 -6.90 -13.42
N GLY A 30 0.61 -7.76 -14.10
CA GLY A 30 0.07 -8.91 -14.84
C GLY A 30 -0.47 -9.99 -13.88
N PRO A 31 -1.36 -10.89 -14.34
CA PRO A 31 -2.11 -11.81 -13.48
C PRO A 31 -1.20 -12.74 -12.65
N VAL A 32 -0.13 -13.26 -13.25
CA VAL A 32 0.85 -14.10 -12.53
C VAL A 32 1.56 -13.32 -11.43
N CYS A 33 1.89 -12.05 -11.68
CA CYS A 33 2.55 -11.21 -10.69
C CYS A 33 1.58 -10.70 -9.61
N TRP A 34 0.31 -10.52 -9.96
CA TRP A 34 -0.78 -10.21 -9.05
C TRP A 34 -0.93 -11.31 -8.00
N SER A 35 -1.16 -12.55 -8.45
CA SER A 35 -1.30 -13.70 -7.54
C SER A 35 -0.01 -13.95 -6.72
N ALA A 36 1.17 -13.85 -7.34
CA ALA A 36 2.45 -13.98 -6.62
C ALA A 36 2.74 -12.86 -5.60
N SER A 37 2.00 -11.76 -5.66
CA SER A 37 2.02 -10.68 -4.68
C SER A 37 0.78 -10.73 -3.77
N GLN A 38 0.07 -11.86 -3.70
CA GLN A 38 -1.15 -12.06 -2.91
C GLN A 38 -2.25 -11.03 -3.22
N GLY A 39 -2.39 -10.68 -4.50
CA GLY A 39 -3.36 -9.68 -4.94
C GLY A 39 -4.83 -10.05 -4.67
N GLU A 40 -5.14 -11.34 -4.66
CA GLU A 40 -6.49 -11.86 -4.50
C GLU A 40 -7.04 -11.75 -3.07
N THR A 41 -6.20 -11.42 -2.06
CA THR A 41 -6.53 -11.52 -0.62
C THR A 41 -7.78 -10.74 -0.21
N PHE A 42 -8.01 -9.56 -0.78
CA PHE A 42 -9.12 -8.68 -0.42
C PHE A 42 -9.95 -8.24 -1.64
N GLU A 43 -9.88 -8.95 -2.77
CA GLU A 43 -10.67 -8.56 -3.95
C GLU A 43 -12.17 -8.77 -3.73
N ALA A 44 -12.56 -9.82 -3.02
CA ALA A 44 -13.96 -10.11 -2.69
C ALA A 44 -14.60 -9.01 -1.83
N ASP A 45 -13.81 -8.30 -1.02
CA ASP A 45 -14.29 -7.17 -0.21
C ASP A 45 -14.82 -6.01 -1.04
N LEU A 46 -14.42 -5.90 -2.32
CA LEU A 46 -14.92 -4.88 -3.24
C LEU A 46 -16.34 -5.17 -3.73
N GLU A 47 -16.78 -6.42 -3.64
CA GLU A 47 -18.10 -6.90 -4.06
C GLU A 47 -19.08 -6.98 -2.87
N ALA A 48 -18.71 -6.41 -1.71
CA ALA A 48 -19.56 -6.37 -0.53
C ALA A 48 -20.90 -5.67 -0.81
N SER A 49 -21.95 -6.10 -0.08
CA SER A 49 -23.29 -5.53 -0.21
C SER A 49 -23.34 -4.06 0.26
N ASP A 50 -24.39 -3.35 -0.12
CA ASP A 50 -24.59 -1.96 0.27
C ASP A 50 -24.71 -1.81 1.80
N GLU A 51 -25.31 -2.78 2.51
CA GLU A 51 -25.39 -2.80 3.96
C GLU A 51 -24.01 -2.91 4.61
N GLU A 52 -23.13 -3.74 4.04
CA GLU A 52 -21.76 -3.89 4.53
C GLU A 52 -20.94 -2.61 4.27
N TRP A 53 -21.13 -1.96 3.11
CA TRP A 53 -20.52 -0.65 2.85
C TRP A 53 -20.99 0.43 3.84
N ALA A 54 -22.30 0.46 4.15
CA ALA A 54 -22.83 1.38 5.15
C ALA A 54 -22.25 1.10 6.55
N ARG A 55 -22.09 -0.18 6.92
CA ARG A 55 -21.44 -0.57 8.18
C ARG A 55 -19.99 -0.09 8.24
N ARG A 56 -19.21 -0.30 7.17
CA ARG A 56 -17.81 0.15 7.06
C ARG A 56 -17.70 1.67 7.18
N GLU A 57 -18.57 2.41 6.50
CA GLU A 57 -18.62 3.87 6.60
C GLU A 57 -18.91 4.33 8.03
N ALA A 58 -19.89 3.71 8.70
CA ALA A 58 -20.23 4.04 10.09
C ALA A 58 -19.06 3.79 11.05
N VAL A 59 -18.32 2.68 10.88
CA VAL A 59 -17.12 2.40 11.69
C VAL A 59 -16.09 3.52 11.51
N LEU A 60 -15.75 3.86 10.26
CA LEU A 60 -14.73 4.85 9.96
C LEU A 60 -15.10 6.26 10.46
N ARG A 61 -16.34 6.70 10.24
CA ARG A 61 -16.81 8.02 10.71
C ARG A 61 -16.82 8.14 12.24
N ASN A 62 -16.95 7.01 12.94
CA ASN A 62 -16.86 6.92 14.41
C ASN A 62 -15.43 6.74 14.92
N HIS A 63 -14.42 7.16 14.14
CA HIS A 63 -12.98 7.04 14.46
C HIS A 63 -12.46 5.61 14.53
N GLY A 64 -13.22 4.65 13.99
CA GLY A 64 -12.70 3.32 13.75
C GLY A 64 -11.69 3.31 12.61
N GLU A 65 -10.96 2.21 12.53
CA GLU A 65 -10.03 1.90 11.45
C GLU A 65 -10.40 0.53 10.89
N ILE A 66 -10.25 0.37 9.57
CA ILE A 66 -10.33 -0.93 8.91
C ILE A 66 -8.91 -1.34 8.52
N ASP A 67 -8.29 -2.25 9.28
CA ASP A 67 -6.99 -2.86 8.97
C ASP A 67 -7.18 -4.02 7.99
N LEU A 68 -6.48 -3.98 6.86
CA LEU A 68 -6.44 -5.05 5.87
C LEU A 68 -5.44 -6.15 6.28
N GLY A 69 -5.50 -6.59 7.54
CA GLY A 69 -5.06 -7.86 8.16
C GLY A 69 -3.70 -8.50 7.83
N CYS A 70 -2.96 -8.02 6.84
CA CYS A 70 -1.84 -8.68 6.20
C CYS A 70 -0.59 -7.81 6.31
N ASN A 71 0.53 -8.47 6.56
CA ASN A 71 1.84 -7.85 6.51
C ASN A 71 2.34 -7.94 5.06
N TRP A 72 2.31 -6.82 4.36
CA TRP A 72 2.86 -6.70 3.02
C TRP A 72 4.33 -6.35 3.09
N GLU A 73 5.11 -6.80 2.13
CA GLU A 73 6.51 -6.41 2.09
C GLU A 73 6.66 -5.01 1.49
N TYR A 74 7.47 -4.17 2.13
CA TYR A 74 7.70 -2.79 1.73
C TYR A 74 9.19 -2.53 1.52
N ASP A 75 9.51 -1.93 0.38
CA ASP A 75 10.85 -1.47 0.07
C ASP A 75 11.05 -0.05 0.58
N GLN A 76 12.01 0.12 1.49
CA GLN A 76 12.33 1.41 2.10
C GLN A 76 13.47 2.14 1.37
N GLY A 77 14.01 1.57 0.28
CA GLY A 77 15.11 2.15 -0.49
C GLY A 77 16.45 1.46 -0.28
N GLU A 78 17.51 2.03 -0.85
CA GLU A 78 18.84 1.40 -0.92
C GLU A 78 19.50 1.18 0.45
N ASP A 79 19.25 2.08 1.40
CA ASP A 79 19.94 2.09 2.70
C ASP A 79 19.24 1.27 3.78
N TYR A 80 18.06 0.72 3.47
CA TYR A 80 17.20 0.08 4.46
C TYR A 80 16.86 -1.36 4.06
N LEU A 81 16.84 -2.25 5.06
CA LEU A 81 16.29 -3.58 4.86
C LEU A 81 14.78 -3.48 4.57
N PRO A 82 14.23 -4.37 3.72
CA PRO A 82 12.79 -4.47 3.54
C PRO A 82 12.10 -4.64 4.89
N CYS A 83 10.97 -3.96 5.07
CA CYS A 83 10.15 -4.08 6.25
C CYS A 83 8.74 -4.55 5.88
N ASN A 84 7.91 -4.73 6.89
CA ASN A 84 6.49 -5.02 6.67
C ASN A 84 5.69 -3.73 6.69
N ILE A 85 4.61 -3.66 5.93
CA ILE A 85 3.61 -2.60 6.00
C ILE A 85 2.22 -3.19 6.21
N ARG A 86 1.47 -2.61 7.14
CA ARG A 86 0.03 -2.89 7.34
C ARG A 86 -0.76 -1.80 6.64
N VAL A 87 -1.66 -2.18 5.74
CA VAL A 87 -2.51 -1.23 5.03
C VAL A 87 -3.85 -1.12 5.74
N SER A 88 -4.26 0.11 6.04
CA SER A 88 -5.50 0.42 6.73
C SER A 88 -6.27 1.54 6.03
N ILE A 89 -7.56 1.64 6.33
CA ILE A 89 -8.39 2.78 5.95
C ILE A 89 -8.84 3.52 7.22
N ARG A 90 -8.73 4.86 7.20
CA ARG A 90 -9.25 5.75 8.25
C ARG A 90 -10.10 6.87 7.65
N PHE A 91 -10.92 7.52 8.49
CA PHE A 91 -11.60 8.75 8.13
C PHE A 91 -11.00 9.93 8.89
N ILE A 92 -10.49 10.91 8.15
CA ILE A 92 -9.95 12.16 8.69
C ILE A 92 -11.08 13.18 8.73
N ARG A 93 -11.40 13.66 9.94
CA ARG A 93 -12.44 14.66 10.14
C ARG A 93 -12.07 15.99 9.48
N PRO A 94 -13.08 16.80 9.09
CA PRO A 94 -12.82 18.15 8.66
C PRO A 94 -12.04 18.89 9.73
N HIS A 95 -10.84 19.34 9.38
CA HIS A 95 -10.03 20.18 10.24
C HIS A 95 -10.13 21.63 9.77
N ARG A 96 -10.16 22.58 10.71
CA ARG A 96 -10.29 24.02 10.43
C ARG A 96 -9.21 24.57 9.49
N THR A 97 -8.12 23.83 9.30
CA THR A 97 -6.95 24.20 8.47
C THR A 97 -6.81 23.40 7.18
N LEU A 98 -7.70 22.43 6.88
CA LEU A 98 -7.75 21.69 5.62
C LEU A 98 -9.08 21.99 4.91
N PRO A 99 -9.25 23.21 4.36
CA PRO A 99 -10.51 23.70 3.81
C PRO A 99 -10.98 22.93 2.57
N GLU A 100 -10.09 22.19 1.91
CA GLU A 100 -10.40 21.40 0.71
C GLU A 100 -11.34 20.21 0.99
N TRP A 101 -11.46 19.76 2.25
CA TRP A 101 -12.31 18.63 2.66
C TRP A 101 -13.31 19.02 3.77
N PRO A 102 -14.33 19.84 3.47
CA PRO A 102 -15.26 20.36 4.48
C PRO A 102 -16.09 19.28 5.17
N ASN A 103 -16.23 18.11 4.53
CA ASN A 103 -16.98 16.97 5.07
C ASN A 103 -16.06 15.84 5.58
N GLY A 104 -14.74 16.07 5.66
CA GLY A 104 -13.74 15.04 5.94
C GLY A 104 -13.38 14.21 4.71
N VAL A 105 -12.41 13.33 4.88
CA VAL A 105 -11.82 12.54 3.80
C VAL A 105 -11.48 11.14 4.28
N TYR A 106 -11.71 10.12 3.46
CA TYR A 106 -11.19 8.78 3.70
C TYR A 106 -9.75 8.70 3.21
N GLU A 107 -8.90 8.06 4.00
CA GLU A 107 -7.51 7.86 3.67
C GLU A 107 -7.16 6.37 3.72
N ALA A 108 -6.65 5.86 2.61
CA ALA A 108 -5.96 4.58 2.55
C ALA A 108 -4.48 4.84 2.84
N TYR A 109 -3.98 4.27 3.91
CA TYR A 109 -2.62 4.50 4.38
C TYR A 109 -1.97 3.19 4.83
N GLY A 110 -0.65 3.18 4.92
CA GLY A 110 0.09 2.04 5.42
C GLY A 110 1.03 2.42 6.55
N ARG A 111 1.05 1.62 7.61
CA ARG A 111 1.98 1.78 8.73
C ARG A 111 3.17 0.84 8.55
N LEU A 112 4.37 1.40 8.47
CA LEU A 112 5.61 0.62 8.42
C LEU A 112 5.88 -0.04 9.77
N ILE A 113 6.12 -1.35 9.74
CA ILE A 113 6.52 -2.17 10.87
C ILE A 113 7.99 -2.49 10.68
N ASN A 114 8.84 -1.65 11.27
CA ASN A 114 10.29 -1.85 11.25
C ASN A 114 10.73 -2.68 12.48
N PRO A 115 11.33 -3.87 12.31
CA PRO A 115 11.80 -4.68 13.43
C PRO A 115 12.93 -4.03 14.23
N ARG A 116 13.69 -3.06 13.67
CA ARG A 116 14.72 -2.35 14.45
C ARG A 116 14.13 -1.42 15.52
N HIS A 117 12.93 -0.87 15.29
CA HIS A 117 12.22 -0.06 16.30
C HIS A 117 11.67 -0.94 17.43
N LEU A 118 11.54 -2.26 17.19
CA LEU A 118 11.15 -3.24 18.20
C LEU A 118 12.34 -3.74 19.04
N ALA A 119 13.59 -3.56 18.57
CA ALA A 119 14.79 -4.15 19.17
C ALA A 119 15.59 -3.20 20.08
N HIS A 120 15.34 -1.88 20.04
CA HIS A 120 15.94 -0.90 20.94
C HIS A 120 14.87 -0.10 21.71
N PRO A 121 14.29 -0.67 22.78
CA PRO A 121 13.38 0.04 23.68
C PRO A 121 14.20 0.90 24.65
N THR A 122 15.05 1.80 24.16
CA THR A 122 15.57 2.88 25.01
C THR A 122 14.46 3.91 25.14
N ILE A 123 13.64 3.67 26.16
CA ILE A 123 12.73 4.57 26.87
C ILE A 123 12.72 6.00 26.32
N GLY A 124 11.69 6.35 25.54
CA GLY A 124 11.32 7.74 25.30
C GLY A 124 10.99 8.10 23.85
N GLU A 125 11.58 7.42 22.87
CA GLU A 125 11.33 7.70 21.47
C GLU A 125 10.55 6.53 20.86
N CYS A 126 9.23 6.54 21.07
CA CYS A 126 8.33 5.89 20.13
C CYS A 126 8.48 6.63 18.79
N GLU A 127 9.54 6.31 18.04
CA GLU A 127 9.71 6.79 16.67
C GLU A 127 8.42 6.44 15.95
N GLN A 128 7.71 7.49 15.56
CA GLN A 128 6.43 7.43 14.86
C GLN A 128 6.58 6.38 13.76
N ALA A 129 5.81 5.30 13.84
CA ALA A 129 5.78 4.31 12.79
C ALA A 129 5.49 5.07 11.50
N ALA A 130 6.46 5.11 10.59
CA ALA A 130 6.35 5.93 9.40
C ALA A 130 5.09 5.50 8.62
N GLU A 131 4.26 6.48 8.28
CA GLU A 131 3.02 6.27 7.54
C GLU A 131 3.24 6.61 6.06
N VAL A 132 2.63 5.82 5.19
CA VAL A 132 2.60 6.06 3.73
C VAL A 132 1.15 6.22 3.32
N THR A 133 0.77 7.41 2.86
CA THR A 133 -0.57 7.62 2.29
C THR A 133 -0.59 7.13 0.85
N PHE A 134 -1.52 6.22 0.54
CA PHE A 134 -1.69 5.67 -0.82
C PHE A 134 -2.76 6.42 -1.62
N ALA A 135 -3.84 6.82 -0.96
CA ALA A 135 -4.92 7.57 -1.57
C ALA A 135 -5.74 8.30 -0.49
N ALA A 136 -6.29 9.45 -0.85
CA ALA A 136 -7.26 10.18 -0.04
C ALA A 136 -8.39 10.70 -0.92
N GLY A 137 -9.62 10.64 -0.44
CA GLY A 137 -10.79 11.10 -1.18
C GLY A 137 -12.11 10.93 -0.41
N THR A 138 -13.19 11.47 -0.95
CA THR A 138 -14.51 11.46 -0.29
C THR A 138 -15.35 10.21 -0.55
N ASP A 139 -15.00 9.42 -1.58
CA ASP A 139 -15.70 8.17 -1.88
C ASP A 139 -15.01 6.97 -1.21
N LEU A 140 -15.66 6.38 -0.22
CA LEU A 140 -15.13 5.25 0.52
C LEU A 140 -14.79 4.06 -0.38
N ARG A 141 -15.63 3.75 -1.37
CA ARG A 141 -15.41 2.56 -2.23
C ARG A 141 -14.14 2.71 -3.06
N THR A 142 -13.92 3.88 -3.66
CA THR A 142 -12.69 4.20 -4.39
C THR A 142 -11.45 4.11 -3.49
N ILE A 143 -11.51 4.68 -2.28
CA ILE A 143 -10.37 4.66 -1.35
C ILE A 143 -10.10 3.25 -0.82
N TYR A 144 -11.14 2.47 -0.56
CA TYR A 144 -11.01 1.07 -0.17
C TYR A 144 -10.37 0.24 -1.30
N ALA A 145 -10.81 0.44 -2.55
CA ALA A 145 -10.19 -0.22 -3.71
C ALA A 145 -8.69 0.15 -3.84
N ALA A 146 -8.33 1.40 -3.57
CA ALA A 146 -6.93 1.82 -3.54
C ALA A 146 -6.13 1.11 -2.43
N ALA A 147 -6.71 0.94 -1.24
CA ALA A 147 -6.11 0.20 -0.14
C ALA A 147 -5.88 -1.28 -0.50
N VAL A 148 -6.87 -1.94 -1.11
CA VAL A 148 -6.77 -3.33 -1.60
C VAL A 148 -5.65 -3.49 -2.62
N LEU A 149 -5.44 -2.50 -3.50
CA LEU A 149 -4.34 -2.52 -4.47
C LEU A 149 -2.96 -2.24 -3.86
N ALA A 150 -2.90 -1.50 -2.75
CA ALA A 150 -1.65 -0.96 -2.22
C ALA A 150 -0.70 -2.06 -1.72
N GLY A 151 -1.19 -2.98 -0.88
CA GLY A 151 -0.37 -4.06 -0.32
C GLY A 151 0.33 -4.93 -1.36
N PRO A 152 -0.42 -5.49 -2.34
CA PRO A 152 0.16 -6.26 -3.44
C PRO A 152 1.16 -5.46 -4.29
N ARG A 153 0.92 -4.16 -4.48
CA ARG A 153 1.85 -3.26 -5.20
C ARG A 153 3.15 -3.06 -4.44
N CYS A 154 3.11 -2.82 -3.14
CA CYS A 154 4.31 -2.74 -2.29
C CYS A 154 5.14 -4.02 -2.40
N THR A 155 4.47 -5.17 -2.27
CA THR A 155 5.13 -6.49 -2.33
C THR A 155 5.76 -6.75 -3.70
N ALA A 156 5.09 -6.31 -4.77
CA ALA A 156 5.62 -6.39 -6.12
C ALA A 156 6.88 -5.54 -6.33
N GLN A 157 6.85 -4.29 -5.86
CA GLN A 157 7.98 -3.37 -5.95
C GLN A 157 9.18 -3.89 -5.14
N ALA A 158 8.96 -4.38 -3.91
CA ALA A 158 9.99 -4.99 -3.09
C ALA A 158 10.62 -6.21 -3.78
N ALA A 159 9.80 -7.08 -4.39
CA ALA A 159 10.30 -8.24 -5.12
C ALA A 159 11.13 -7.85 -6.36
N TRP A 160 10.74 -6.78 -7.08
CA TRP A 160 11.54 -6.24 -8.17
C TRP A 160 12.89 -5.75 -7.67
N ARG A 161 12.90 -4.96 -6.60
CA ARG A 161 14.12 -4.43 -5.99
C ARG A 161 15.09 -5.53 -5.60
N ARG A 162 14.60 -6.57 -4.90
CA ARG A 162 15.42 -7.75 -4.55
C ARG A 162 16.07 -8.41 -5.76
N ARG A 163 15.33 -8.53 -6.87
CA ARG A 163 15.88 -9.07 -8.13
C ARG A 163 16.96 -8.18 -8.72
N GLN A 164 16.81 -6.86 -8.65
CA GLN A 164 17.83 -5.91 -9.12
C GLN A 164 19.11 -5.98 -8.29
N LEU A 165 18.98 -6.00 -6.96
CA LEU A 165 20.12 -6.14 -6.05
C LEU A 165 20.84 -7.47 -6.30
N ALA A 166 20.12 -8.59 -6.37
CA ALA A 166 20.72 -9.90 -6.66
C ALA A 166 21.48 -9.92 -8.01
N ARG A 167 20.97 -9.23 -9.03
CA ARG A 167 21.66 -9.08 -10.33
C ARG A 167 22.92 -8.22 -10.22
N ARG A 168 22.89 -7.12 -9.46
CA ARG A 168 24.06 -6.27 -9.20
C ARG A 168 25.16 -7.09 -8.48
N PHE A 169 24.80 -7.82 -7.41
CA PHE A 169 25.76 -8.66 -6.69
C PHE A 169 26.38 -9.76 -7.57
N ARG A 170 25.59 -10.44 -8.41
CA ARG A 170 26.12 -11.46 -9.35
C ARG A 170 27.04 -10.90 -10.43
N ARG A 171 26.97 -9.60 -10.74
CA ARG A 171 27.86 -8.94 -11.72
C ARG A 171 29.13 -8.39 -11.08
N ALA A 172 29.10 -8.15 -9.77
CA ALA A 172 30.22 -7.64 -8.99
C ALA A 172 31.10 -8.75 -8.40
N ALA A 173 30.56 -9.98 -8.31
CA ALA A 173 31.29 -11.21 -8.00
C ALA A 173 31.84 -11.86 -9.27
#